data_AF-A0AA44DKS4-F1
#
_entry.id   AF-A0AA44DKS4-F1
#
_cell.length_a   1.000
_cell.length_b   1.000
_cell.length_c   1.000
_cell.angle_alpha   90.00
_cell.angle_beta   90.00
_cell.angle_gamma   90.00
#
_symmetry.space_group_name_H-M   'P 1'
#
loop_
_entity.id
_entity.type
_entity.pdbx_description
1 polymer ?
#
loop_
_entity_poly.entity_id
_entity_poly.type
_entity_poly.pdbx_seq_one_letter_code
_entity_poly.pdbx_strand_id
1 'polypeptide(L)'
;MLFECFYYPILGNSGNLIKSYDKLNEFKFGDIVPTKTIYYNYGNDFIIYQGESFFKVKDKILVGPIDFEDISFPNTIVFNNGTQLTVSSDKELKSIKLISQGEFKLEKELGDLFFLYNYFVKEIKLAQYDVLSILTNSSKNCSFVNNELDINTENLINNLDIIKSKIYNLLSSNHDIKNSYLNYINFKENENLFNLSIYKFFKKESKEYKNYLKQASNPRHNNKDPKIKLEKMLESCKNNYRLTS
;
A
#
# COMPACT_ATOMS: atom_id res chain seq x y z
N MET A 1 14.45 7.95 12.69
CA MET A 1 14.06 8.85 11.58
C MET A 1 12.82 8.33 10.87
N LEU A 2 11.87 9.20 10.53
CA LEU A 2 10.75 8.88 9.64
C LEU A 2 11.08 9.28 8.21
N PHE A 3 10.74 8.43 7.25
CA PHE A 3 10.92 8.72 5.83
C PHE A 3 9.59 8.77 5.10
N GLU A 4 9.25 9.90 4.49
CA GLU A 4 7.95 10.08 3.81
C GLU A 4 7.78 9.18 2.58
N CYS A 5 8.90 8.74 1.98
CA CYS A 5 8.88 7.78 0.89
C CYS A 5 8.37 6.41 1.33
N PHE A 6 8.56 6.06 2.60
CA PHE A 6 7.97 4.88 3.20
C PHE A 6 6.57 5.24 3.65
N TYR A 7 5.62 5.22 2.71
CA TYR A 7 4.23 5.57 3.00
C TYR A 7 3.33 4.33 3.00
N TYR A 8 2.10 4.53 3.46
CA TYR A 8 0.95 3.68 3.17
C TYR A 8 -0.25 4.54 2.78
N PRO A 9 -1.10 4.07 1.86
CA PRO A 9 -2.25 4.85 1.41
C PRO A 9 -3.38 4.78 2.46
N ILE A 10 -4.05 5.91 2.67
CA ILE A 10 -5.29 6.04 3.43
C ILE A 10 -6.33 6.76 2.58
N LEU A 11 -7.61 6.52 2.87
CA LEU A 11 -8.71 7.29 2.31
C LEU A 11 -9.01 8.48 3.24
N GLY A 12 -8.85 9.70 2.74
CA GLY A 12 -9.20 10.92 3.46
C GLY A 12 -10.71 11.16 3.50
N ASN A 13 -11.13 12.09 4.37
CA ASN A 13 -12.55 12.39 4.60
C ASN A 13 -13.29 12.91 3.35
N SER A 14 -12.58 13.51 2.39
CA SER A 14 -13.14 13.97 1.11
C SER A 14 -13.05 12.92 -0.01
N GLY A 15 -12.71 11.67 0.32
CA GLY A 15 -12.55 10.59 -0.66
C GLY A 15 -11.27 10.69 -1.50
N ASN A 16 -10.31 11.54 -1.10
CA ASN A 16 -8.99 11.62 -1.71
C ASN A 16 -8.04 10.55 -1.14
N LEU A 17 -7.11 10.08 -1.97
CA LEU A 17 -6.04 9.20 -1.51
C LEU A 17 -4.94 10.05 -0.87
N ILE A 18 -4.54 9.69 0.34
CA ILE A 18 -3.48 10.36 1.10
C ILE A 18 -2.39 9.34 1.40
N LYS A 19 -1.14 9.75 1.24
CA LYS A 19 0.04 8.96 1.60
C LYS A 19 0.45 9.34 3.02
N SER A 20 0.31 8.42 3.97
CA SER A 20 0.63 8.64 5.39
C SER A 20 1.84 7.80 5.80
N TYR A 21 2.56 8.29 6.81
CA TYR A 21 3.68 7.60 7.44
C TYR A 21 3.61 7.66 8.98
N ASP A 22 2.53 8.22 9.55
CA ASP A 22 2.45 8.65 10.96
C ASP A 22 2.55 7.49 11.97
N LYS A 23 2.09 6.31 11.54
CA LYS A 23 2.09 5.09 12.35
C LYS A 23 3.34 4.22 12.17
N LEU A 24 4.23 4.59 11.26
CA LEU A 24 5.47 3.84 11.05
C LEU A 24 6.42 4.04 12.23
N ASN A 25 7.24 3.02 12.47
CA ASN A 25 8.39 3.15 13.34
C ASN A 25 9.38 4.11 12.72
N GLU A 26 10.12 4.78 13.59
CA GLU A 26 11.37 5.38 13.19
C GLU A 26 12.39 4.32 12.79
N PHE A 27 13.07 4.57 11.68
CA PHE A 27 14.18 3.77 11.20
C PHE A 27 15.50 4.33 11.71
N LYS A 28 16.40 3.41 12.07
CA LYS A 28 17.79 3.64 12.46
C LYS A 28 18.72 3.09 11.38
N PHE A 29 19.96 3.58 11.37
CA PHE A 29 20.99 2.99 10.52
C PHE A 29 21.23 1.53 10.91
N GLY A 30 21.30 0.66 9.92
CA GLY A 30 21.33 -0.79 10.08
C GLY A 30 19.96 -1.47 10.04
N ASP A 31 18.85 -0.73 10.05
CA ASP A 31 17.51 -1.33 9.96
C ASP A 31 17.19 -1.79 8.53
N ILE A 32 16.43 -2.88 8.44
CA ILE A 32 15.76 -3.26 7.19
C ILE A 32 14.59 -2.29 6.97
N VAL A 33 14.53 -1.69 5.78
CA VAL A 33 13.51 -0.72 5.39
C VAL A 33 12.51 -1.30 4.39
N PRO A 34 11.31 -0.72 4.25
CA PRO A 34 10.35 -1.16 3.24
C PRO A 34 10.81 -0.72 1.85
N THR A 35 11.46 -1.63 1.12
CA THR A 35 11.89 -1.35 -0.25
C THR A 35 10.87 -1.74 -1.31
N LYS A 36 9.94 -2.63 -0.94
CA LYS A 36 8.86 -3.12 -1.81
C LYS A 36 7.60 -3.39 -0.99
N THR A 37 6.48 -2.90 -1.49
CA THR A 37 5.12 -3.17 -1.02
C THR A 37 4.26 -3.60 -2.21
N ILE A 38 2.94 -3.67 -2.03
CA ILE A 38 2.01 -3.87 -3.16
C ILE A 38 1.73 -2.58 -3.94
N TYR A 39 2.26 -1.44 -3.52
CA TYR A 39 2.00 -0.15 -4.17
C TYR A 39 3.26 0.61 -4.56
N TYR A 40 4.44 0.17 -4.11
CA TYR A 40 5.70 0.61 -4.70
C TYR A 40 6.75 -0.50 -4.72
N ASN A 41 7.72 -0.35 -5.63
CA ASN A 41 8.91 -1.18 -5.72
C ASN A 41 10.11 -0.28 -6.05
N TYR A 42 10.95 -0.01 -5.04
CA TYR A 42 12.16 0.81 -5.17
C TYR A 42 13.41 -0.01 -5.50
N GLY A 43 13.29 -1.34 -5.60
CA GLY A 43 14.44 -2.23 -5.74
C GLY A 43 15.07 -2.59 -4.40
N ASN A 44 16.30 -3.11 -4.42
CA ASN A 44 17.06 -3.40 -3.19
C ASN A 44 17.99 -2.25 -2.79
N ASP A 45 18.43 -1.48 -3.78
CA ASP A 45 19.41 -0.41 -3.66
C ASP A 45 18.80 0.86 -4.26
N PHE A 46 18.79 1.94 -3.48
CA PHE A 46 18.31 3.25 -3.91
C PHE A 46 18.80 4.33 -2.94
N ILE A 47 18.67 5.58 -3.35
CA ILE A 47 18.94 6.74 -2.51
C ILE A 47 17.61 7.39 -2.13
N ILE A 48 17.43 7.74 -0.86
CA ILE A 48 16.32 8.56 -0.40
C ILE A 48 16.77 10.01 -0.41
N TYR A 49 15.99 10.89 -1.02
CA TYR A 49 16.13 12.34 -0.89
C TYR A 49 15.02 12.87 0.01
N GLN A 50 15.39 13.45 1.15
CA GLN A 50 14.44 14.03 2.10
C GLN A 50 14.98 15.31 2.73
N GLY A 51 14.16 16.37 2.70
CA GLY A 51 14.59 17.71 3.08
C GLY A 51 15.67 18.21 2.11
N GLU A 52 16.92 18.16 2.56
CA GLU A 52 18.11 18.54 1.80
C GLU A 52 19.22 17.49 1.91
N SER A 53 18.88 16.27 2.36
CA SER A 53 19.86 15.21 2.63
C SER A 53 19.56 13.96 1.82
N PHE A 54 20.63 13.26 1.46
CA PHE A 54 20.57 11.96 0.79
C PHE A 54 20.88 10.84 1.79
N PHE A 55 20.15 9.73 1.70
CA PHE A 55 20.37 8.55 2.52
C PHE A 55 20.47 7.31 1.64
N LYS A 56 21.49 6.49 1.87
CA LYS A 56 21.74 5.28 1.11
C LYS A 56 20.97 4.11 1.68
N VAL A 57 20.21 3.43 0.83
CA VAL A 57 19.70 2.09 1.09
C VAL A 57 20.48 1.12 0.21
N LYS A 58 21.05 0.09 0.84
CA LYS A 58 21.79 -0.97 0.16
C LYS A 58 21.37 -2.32 0.70
N ASP A 59 21.07 -3.28 -0.17
CA ASP A 59 20.61 -4.61 0.19
C ASP A 59 19.40 -4.58 1.15
N LYS A 60 18.51 -3.59 0.95
CA LYS A 60 17.33 -3.29 1.80
C LYS A 60 17.64 -2.73 3.19
N ILE A 61 18.89 -2.41 3.48
CA ILE A 61 19.33 -1.86 4.76
C ILE A 61 19.53 -0.35 4.62
N LEU A 62 19.00 0.43 5.55
CA LEU A 62 19.30 1.86 5.65
C LEU A 62 20.73 2.02 6.17
N VAL A 63 21.66 2.36 5.29
CA VAL A 63 23.10 2.42 5.61
C VAL A 63 23.43 3.68 6.39
N GLY A 64 22.99 4.83 5.91
CA GLY A 64 23.47 6.11 6.42
C GLY A 64 23.20 7.27 5.48
N PRO A 65 23.54 8.50 5.89
CA PRO A 65 23.65 9.62 4.96
C PRO A 65 24.71 9.33 3.90
N ILE A 66 24.58 9.96 2.74
CA ILE A 66 25.57 9.93 1.66
C ILE A 66 25.70 11.34 1.09
N ASP A 67 26.93 11.75 0.80
CA ASP A 67 27.16 13.04 0.15
C ASP A 67 26.84 12.95 -1.34
N PHE A 68 26.47 14.09 -1.93
CA PHE A 68 26.08 14.16 -3.33
C PHE A 68 27.18 13.61 -4.26
N GLU A 69 28.46 13.92 -3.97
CA GLU A 69 29.59 13.48 -4.80
C GLU A 69 29.82 11.97 -4.78
N ASP A 70 29.34 11.28 -3.74
CA ASP A 70 29.55 9.84 -3.55
C ASP A 70 28.45 8.97 -4.19
N ILE A 71 27.43 9.59 -4.80
CA ILE A 71 26.34 8.87 -5.46
C ILE A 71 26.85 8.29 -6.79
N SER A 72 26.87 6.96 -6.89
CA SER A 72 27.15 6.25 -8.13
C SER A 72 25.93 6.23 -9.05
N PHE A 73 26.12 6.48 -10.35
CA PHE A 73 25.07 6.47 -11.37
C PHE A 73 25.24 5.31 -12.38
N PRO A 74 24.16 4.79 -12.99
CA PRO A 74 22.76 5.16 -12.77
C PRO A 74 22.26 4.70 -11.39
N ASN A 75 21.34 5.46 -10.80
CA ASN A 75 20.75 5.13 -9.49
C ASN A 75 19.29 5.52 -9.41
N THR A 76 18.52 4.78 -8.62
CA THR A 76 17.15 5.16 -8.28
C THR A 76 17.17 6.13 -7.11
N ILE A 77 16.55 7.29 -7.28
CA ILE A 77 16.36 8.28 -6.22
C ILE A 77 14.88 8.36 -5.89
N VAL A 78 14.57 8.20 -4.61
CA VAL A 78 13.22 8.19 -4.07
C VAL A 78 13.04 9.45 -3.21
N PHE A 79 12.12 10.28 -3.63
CA PHE A 79 11.75 11.53 -2.98
C PHE A 79 10.56 11.31 -2.05
N ASN A 80 10.21 12.37 -1.31
CA ASN A 80 9.03 12.42 -0.47
C ASN A 80 7.76 11.89 -1.17
N ASN A 81 6.89 11.24 -0.40
CA ASN A 81 5.66 10.61 -0.88
C ASN A 81 5.89 9.52 -1.96
N GLY A 82 7.11 9.00 -2.05
CA GLY A 82 7.45 7.83 -2.86
C GLY A 82 7.54 8.11 -4.36
N THR A 83 7.75 9.36 -4.75
CA THR A 83 8.14 9.72 -6.12
C THR A 83 9.51 9.09 -6.38
N GLN A 84 9.67 8.35 -7.48
CA GLN A 84 10.94 7.71 -7.82
C GLN A 84 11.40 8.13 -9.21
N LEU A 85 12.70 8.27 -9.39
CA LEU A 85 13.34 8.58 -10.65
C LEU A 85 14.61 7.77 -10.78
N THR A 86 14.85 7.21 -11.96
CA THR A 86 16.16 6.65 -12.31
C THR A 86 17.02 7.76 -12.89
N VAL A 87 18.10 8.09 -12.19
CA VAL A 87 19.00 9.17 -12.54
C VAL A 87 20.28 8.57 -13.10
N SER A 88 20.69 9.03 -14.28
CA SER A 88 21.81 8.46 -15.03
C SER A 88 23.11 9.25 -14.86
N SER A 89 23.07 10.47 -14.34
CA SER A 89 24.27 11.30 -14.12
C SER A 89 24.11 12.36 -13.02
N ASP A 90 25.23 12.93 -12.58
CA ASP A 90 25.27 14.02 -11.61
C ASP A 90 24.60 15.31 -12.15
N LYS A 91 24.77 15.60 -13.44
CA LYS A 91 24.14 16.71 -14.14
C LYS A 91 22.62 16.57 -14.13
N GLU A 92 22.15 15.36 -14.41
CA GLU A 92 20.72 15.07 -14.36
C GLU A 92 20.20 15.32 -12.96
N LEU A 93 20.85 14.78 -11.92
CA LEU A 93 20.45 14.98 -10.52
C LEU A 93 20.35 16.46 -10.13
N LYS A 94 21.36 17.27 -10.47
CA LYS A 94 21.36 18.73 -10.24
C LYS A 94 20.23 19.44 -10.99
N SER A 95 19.79 18.88 -12.11
CA SER A 95 18.77 19.44 -12.98
C SER A 95 17.35 18.92 -12.70
N ILE A 96 17.18 17.97 -11.77
CA ILE A 96 15.86 17.51 -11.32
C ILE A 96 15.19 18.71 -10.66
N LYS A 97 14.54 19.53 -11.47
CA LYS A 97 13.51 20.44 -11.01
C LYS A 97 12.51 19.54 -10.28
N LEU A 98 12.08 19.96 -9.09
CA LEU A 98 11.05 19.34 -8.24
C LEU A 98 9.67 19.13 -8.93
N ILE A 99 9.61 19.16 -10.27
CA ILE A 99 8.47 19.16 -11.17
C ILE A 99 8.44 17.90 -12.06
N SER A 100 9.53 17.11 -12.16
CA SER A 100 9.51 15.89 -12.97
C SER A 100 8.42 14.94 -12.49
N GLN A 101 7.54 14.52 -13.39
CA GLN A 101 6.56 13.50 -13.06
C GLN A 101 7.34 12.21 -12.75
N GLY A 102 7.33 11.80 -11.48
CA GLY A 102 7.95 10.54 -11.06
C GLY A 102 7.53 9.34 -11.91
N GLU A 103 8.36 8.32 -11.92
CA GLU A 103 8.11 7.08 -12.64
C GLU A 103 6.98 6.28 -11.97
N PHE A 104 6.29 5.50 -12.80
CA PHE A 104 5.28 4.51 -12.43
C PHE A 104 4.08 5.07 -11.64
N LYS A 105 3.64 6.30 -11.93
CA LYS A 105 2.57 6.96 -11.18
C LYS A 105 1.25 6.19 -11.22
N LEU A 106 0.83 5.73 -12.39
CA LEU A 106 -0.44 5.02 -12.56
C LEU A 106 -0.39 3.64 -11.90
N GLU A 107 0.77 2.97 -11.95
CA GLU A 107 0.99 1.68 -11.32
C GLU A 107 0.97 1.82 -9.80
N LYS A 108 1.59 2.87 -9.27
CA LYS A 108 1.51 3.22 -7.84
C LYS A 108 0.07 3.52 -7.42
N GLU A 109 -0.68 4.26 -8.24
CA GLU A 109 -2.10 4.53 -7.98
C GLU A 109 -2.94 3.25 -7.95
N LEU A 110 -2.76 2.34 -8.93
CA LEU A 110 -3.43 1.04 -8.91
C LEU A 110 -3.05 0.22 -7.67
N GLY A 111 -1.77 0.23 -7.29
CA GLY A 111 -1.30 -0.41 -6.07
C GLY A 111 -1.93 0.18 -4.82
N ASP A 112 -2.03 1.51 -4.72
CA ASP A 112 -2.62 2.20 -3.57
C ASP A 112 -4.10 1.81 -3.42
N LEU A 113 -4.84 1.77 -4.53
CA LEU A 113 -6.22 1.30 -4.58
C LEU A 113 -6.33 -0.20 -4.25
N PHE A 114 -5.39 -1.02 -4.73
CA PHE A 114 -5.34 -2.45 -4.43
C PHE A 114 -5.15 -2.71 -2.94
N PHE A 115 -4.29 -1.94 -2.27
CA PHE A 115 -4.13 -1.99 -0.83
C PHE A 115 -5.43 -1.64 -0.10
N LEU A 116 -6.03 -0.48 -0.44
CA LEU A 116 -7.23 0.01 0.25
C LEU A 116 -8.43 -0.90 0.04
N TYR A 117 -8.60 -1.47 -1.16
CA TYR A 117 -9.64 -2.46 -1.43
C TYR A 117 -9.52 -3.65 -0.49
N ASN A 118 -8.31 -4.24 -0.37
CA ASN A 118 -8.10 -5.38 0.53
C ASN A 118 -8.25 -4.99 2.00
N TYR A 119 -7.86 -3.78 2.37
CA TYR A 119 -8.05 -3.24 3.72
C TYR A 119 -9.54 -3.17 4.08
N PHE A 120 -10.36 -2.47 3.29
CA PHE A 120 -11.78 -2.31 3.58
C PHE A 120 -12.55 -3.63 3.52
N VAL A 121 -12.27 -4.50 2.54
CA VAL A 121 -12.87 -5.86 2.51
C VAL A 121 -12.56 -6.65 3.78
N LYS A 122 -11.36 -6.47 4.35
CA LYS A 122 -10.98 -7.13 5.59
C LYS A 122 -11.67 -6.50 6.80
N GLU A 123 -11.68 -5.18 6.93
CA GLU A 123 -12.32 -4.51 8.06
C GLU A 123 -13.83 -4.76 8.09
N ILE A 124 -14.51 -4.78 6.93
CA ILE A 124 -15.94 -5.16 6.84
C ILE A 124 -16.14 -6.56 7.40
N LYS A 125 -15.33 -7.54 6.97
CA LYS A 125 -15.43 -8.92 7.48
C LYS A 125 -15.20 -9.01 8.99
N LEU A 126 -14.23 -8.26 9.51
CA LEU A 126 -13.96 -8.24 10.94
C LEU A 126 -15.16 -7.66 11.72
N ALA A 127 -15.69 -6.52 11.27
CA ALA A 127 -16.89 -5.92 11.87
C ALA A 127 -18.09 -6.88 11.83
N GLN A 128 -18.30 -7.58 10.71
CA GLN A 128 -19.34 -8.60 10.59
C GLN A 128 -19.15 -9.75 11.59
N TYR A 129 -17.92 -10.27 11.74
CA TYR A 129 -17.65 -11.32 12.72
C TYR A 129 -17.83 -10.87 14.16
N ASP A 130 -17.42 -9.64 14.47
CA ASP A 130 -17.58 -9.08 15.82
C ASP A 130 -19.06 -8.98 16.18
N VAL A 131 -19.91 -8.48 15.27
CA VAL A 131 -21.38 -8.43 15.47
C VAL A 131 -21.99 -9.84 15.56
N LEU A 132 -21.60 -10.77 14.67
CA LEU A 132 -22.11 -12.14 14.71
C LEU A 132 -21.70 -12.89 15.99
N SER A 133 -20.57 -12.54 16.60
CA SER A 133 -20.18 -13.12 17.90
C SER A 133 -21.15 -12.77 19.03
N ILE A 134 -21.90 -11.66 18.90
CA ILE A 134 -22.95 -11.27 19.84
C ILE A 134 -24.11 -12.26 19.78
N LEU A 135 -24.47 -12.76 18.59
CA LEU A 135 -25.50 -13.80 18.44
C LEU A 135 -25.13 -15.10 19.12
N THR A 136 -23.87 -15.52 19.01
CA THR A 136 -23.43 -16.76 19.67
C THR A 136 -23.47 -16.68 21.20
N ASN A 137 -23.51 -15.46 21.75
CA ASN A 137 -23.46 -15.20 23.19
C ASN A 137 -24.73 -14.57 23.76
N SER A 138 -25.81 -14.39 22.97
CA SER A 138 -27.04 -13.75 23.43
C SER A 138 -28.30 -14.21 22.70
N SER A 139 -29.45 -14.18 23.38
CA SER A 139 -30.78 -14.48 22.82
C SER A 139 -31.36 -13.28 22.04
N LYS A 140 -30.59 -12.67 21.15
CA LYS A 140 -31.01 -11.51 20.34
C LYS A 140 -31.67 -11.98 19.03
N ASN A 141 -32.66 -11.22 18.54
CA ASN A 141 -33.35 -11.55 17.30
C ASN A 141 -32.59 -11.04 16.06
N CYS A 142 -32.94 -11.58 14.88
CA CYS A 142 -32.25 -11.24 13.62
C CYS A 142 -32.34 -9.75 13.27
N SER A 143 -33.44 -9.06 13.62
CA SER A 143 -33.60 -7.63 13.33
C SER A 143 -32.58 -6.77 14.07
N PHE A 144 -32.29 -7.08 15.34
CA PHE A 144 -31.25 -6.37 16.11
C PHE A 144 -29.88 -6.55 15.45
N VAL A 145 -29.56 -7.76 15.00
CA VAL A 145 -28.26 -8.08 14.39
C VAL A 145 -28.08 -7.37 13.06
N ASN A 146 -29.11 -7.34 12.22
CA ASN A 146 -29.05 -6.63 10.95
C ASN A 146 -28.79 -5.14 11.18
N ASN A 147 -29.47 -4.52 12.15
CA ASN A 147 -29.22 -3.12 12.50
C ASN A 147 -27.78 -2.91 12.97
N GLU A 148 -27.24 -3.78 13.83
CA GLU A 148 -25.84 -3.69 14.27
C GLU A 148 -24.85 -3.91 13.13
N LEU A 149 -25.11 -4.84 12.21
CA LEU A 149 -24.27 -5.04 11.03
C LEU A 149 -24.25 -3.79 10.16
N ASP A 150 -25.41 -3.20 9.89
CA ASP A 150 -25.51 -1.98 9.08
C ASP A 150 -24.74 -0.83 9.75
N ILE A 151 -25.01 -0.55 11.03
CA ILE A 151 -24.35 0.53 11.78
C ILE A 151 -22.81 0.34 11.78
N ASN A 152 -22.32 -0.88 11.98
CA ASN A 152 -20.89 -1.14 12.09
C ASN A 152 -20.17 -1.28 10.74
N THR A 153 -20.90 -1.42 9.61
CA THR A 153 -20.30 -1.64 8.28
C THR A 153 -20.61 -0.57 7.25
N GLU A 154 -21.65 0.25 7.43
CA GLU A 154 -22.12 1.26 6.45
C GLU A 154 -20.97 2.15 5.96
N ASN A 155 -20.24 2.79 6.87
CA ASN A 155 -19.12 3.67 6.50
C ASN A 155 -17.98 2.92 5.79
N LEU A 156 -17.72 1.66 6.17
CA LEU A 156 -16.69 0.84 5.53
C LEU A 156 -17.11 0.43 4.11
N ILE A 157 -18.40 0.14 3.90
CA ILE A 157 -18.98 -0.18 2.60
C ILE A 157 -18.93 1.06 1.69
N ASN A 158 -19.38 2.22 2.18
CA ASN A 158 -19.30 3.48 1.45
C ASN A 158 -17.86 3.80 1.01
N ASN A 159 -16.89 3.63 1.91
CA ASN A 159 -15.48 3.80 1.59
C ASN A 159 -14.99 2.79 0.53
N LEU A 160 -15.39 1.52 0.65
CA LEU A 160 -15.05 0.50 -0.34
C LEU A 160 -15.64 0.84 -1.72
N ASP A 161 -16.85 1.40 -1.78
CA ASP A 161 -17.49 1.78 -3.04
C ASP A 161 -16.78 2.97 -3.70
N ILE A 162 -16.33 3.97 -2.93
CA ILE A 162 -15.44 5.04 -3.44
C ILE A 162 -14.18 4.43 -4.08
N ILE A 163 -13.55 3.47 -3.42
CA ILE A 163 -12.35 2.80 -3.95
C ILE A 163 -12.67 2.03 -5.24
N LYS A 164 -13.78 1.29 -5.29
CA LYS A 164 -14.21 0.58 -6.51
C LYS A 164 -14.45 1.54 -7.67
N SER A 165 -15.10 2.69 -7.43
CA SER A 165 -15.31 3.71 -8.46
C SER A 165 -13.99 4.27 -8.99
N LYS A 166 -13.01 4.53 -8.13
CA LYS A 166 -11.66 4.96 -8.56
C LYS A 166 -10.94 3.89 -9.38
N ILE A 167 -11.03 2.62 -8.97
CA ILE A 167 -10.47 1.49 -9.75
C ILE A 167 -11.12 1.43 -11.13
N TYR A 168 -12.45 1.52 -11.18
CA TYR A 168 -13.20 1.51 -12.44
C TYR A 168 -12.76 2.65 -13.38
N ASN A 169 -12.67 3.88 -12.87
CA ASN A 169 -12.21 5.03 -13.64
C ASN A 169 -10.79 4.82 -14.16
N LEU A 170 -9.87 4.37 -13.30
CA LEU A 170 -8.47 4.10 -13.68
C LEU A 170 -8.36 3.08 -14.81
N LEU A 171 -9.13 1.98 -14.71
CA LEU A 171 -9.18 0.92 -15.74
C LEU A 171 -9.82 1.37 -17.05
N SER A 172 -10.80 2.27 -16.97
CA SER A 172 -11.50 2.80 -18.14
C SER A 172 -10.61 3.78 -18.91
N SER A 173 -9.78 4.55 -18.20
CA SER A 173 -8.84 5.49 -18.82
C SER A 173 -7.51 4.84 -19.24
N ASN A 174 -7.16 3.65 -18.73
CA ASN A 174 -5.86 3.01 -18.98
C ASN A 174 -6.02 1.49 -19.15
N HIS A 175 -6.20 1.02 -20.39
CA HIS A 175 -6.52 -0.39 -20.65
C HIS A 175 -5.40 -1.38 -20.27
N ASP A 176 -4.13 -0.98 -20.38
CA ASP A 176 -2.98 -1.84 -20.09
C ASP A 176 -2.45 -1.74 -18.65
N ILE A 177 -3.11 -0.97 -17.78
CA ILE A 177 -2.59 -0.66 -16.44
C ILE A 177 -2.35 -1.92 -15.59
N LYS A 178 -3.16 -2.98 -15.76
CA LYS A 178 -2.93 -4.26 -15.08
C LYS A 178 -1.56 -4.82 -15.42
N ASN A 179 -1.23 -4.91 -16.70
CA ASN A 179 0.02 -5.50 -17.17
C ASN A 179 1.21 -4.62 -16.79
N SER A 180 1.07 -3.30 -16.95
CA SER A 180 2.11 -2.35 -16.53
C SER A 180 2.42 -2.46 -15.03
N TYR A 181 1.38 -2.53 -14.19
CA TYR A 181 1.53 -2.73 -12.75
C TYR A 181 2.20 -4.06 -12.40
N LEU A 182 1.82 -5.15 -13.06
CA LEU A 182 2.43 -6.47 -12.83
C LEU A 182 3.92 -6.47 -13.21
N ASN A 183 4.28 -5.80 -14.30
CA ASN A 183 5.68 -5.63 -14.73
C ASN A 183 6.46 -4.76 -13.74
N TYR A 184 5.89 -3.64 -13.30
CA TYR A 184 6.50 -2.73 -12.33
C TYR A 184 6.75 -3.38 -10.96
N ILE A 185 5.71 -3.98 -10.37
CA ILE A 185 5.85 -4.64 -9.06
C ILE A 185 6.71 -5.89 -9.17
N ASN A 186 6.71 -6.57 -10.31
CA ASN A 186 7.52 -7.77 -10.58
C ASN A 186 7.42 -8.80 -9.44
N PHE A 187 6.21 -9.37 -9.26
CA PHE A 187 5.96 -10.36 -8.21
C PHE A 187 6.77 -11.63 -8.43
N LYS A 188 7.56 -12.04 -7.43
CA LYS A 188 8.30 -13.31 -7.45
C LYS A 188 7.35 -14.49 -7.15
N GLU A 189 7.70 -15.69 -7.59
CA GLU A 189 6.86 -16.89 -7.48
C GLU A 189 6.38 -17.22 -6.06
N ASN A 190 7.16 -16.87 -5.03
CA ASN A 190 6.83 -17.12 -3.62
C ASN A 190 6.46 -15.85 -2.82
N GLU A 191 6.25 -14.72 -3.50
CA GLU A 191 5.77 -13.52 -2.83
C GLU A 191 4.28 -13.64 -2.49
N ASN A 192 3.92 -13.17 -1.30
CA ASN A 192 2.54 -13.14 -0.84
C ASN A 192 2.20 -11.76 -0.23
N LEU A 193 0.91 -11.46 -0.14
CA LEU A 193 0.44 -10.17 0.38
C LEU A 193 0.91 -9.91 1.83
N PHE A 194 1.11 -10.96 2.62
CA PHE A 194 1.56 -10.84 4.00
C PHE A 194 3.02 -10.36 4.08
N ASN A 195 3.91 -10.93 3.27
CA ASN A 195 5.32 -10.56 3.20
C ASN A 195 5.53 -9.13 2.67
N LEU A 196 4.66 -8.70 1.76
CA LEU A 196 4.63 -7.34 1.19
C LEU A 196 3.90 -6.32 2.06
N SER A 197 3.38 -6.74 3.22
CA SER A 197 2.67 -5.84 4.12
C SER A 197 3.62 -4.84 4.76
N ILE A 198 3.25 -3.56 4.67
CA ILE A 198 3.90 -2.46 5.38
C ILE A 198 3.68 -2.52 6.90
N TYR A 199 2.65 -3.25 7.37
CA TYR A 199 2.26 -3.29 8.79
C TYR A 199 3.34 -3.85 9.73
N LYS A 200 4.30 -4.62 9.20
CA LYS A 200 5.46 -5.08 9.98
C LYS A 200 6.39 -3.97 10.42
N PHE A 201 6.32 -2.80 9.78
CA PHE A 201 7.10 -1.61 10.11
C PHE A 201 6.34 -0.61 10.96
N PHE A 202 5.09 -0.89 11.33
CA PHE A 202 4.30 -0.01 12.20
C PHE A 202 4.77 -0.10 13.65
N LYS A 203 4.48 0.95 14.43
CA LYS A 203 4.71 0.99 15.88
C LYS A 203 4.07 -0.20 16.59
N LYS A 204 4.77 -0.78 17.56
CA LYS A 204 4.40 -2.08 18.18
C LYS A 204 3.02 -2.05 18.86
N GLU A 205 2.64 -0.90 19.38
CA GLU A 205 1.38 -0.63 20.05
C GLU A 205 0.19 -0.49 19.09
N SER A 206 0.44 -0.26 17.79
CA SER A 206 -0.60 -0.05 16.78
C SER A 206 -1.46 -1.29 16.55
N LYS A 207 -2.72 -1.08 16.16
CA LYS A 207 -3.67 -2.15 15.79
C LYS A 207 -3.11 -2.95 14.62
N GLU A 208 -2.50 -2.27 13.65
CA GLU A 208 -1.95 -2.80 12.43
C GLU A 208 -0.78 -3.77 12.71
N TYR A 209 0.19 -3.36 13.54
CA TYR A 209 1.30 -4.23 13.93
C TYR A 209 0.83 -5.46 14.73
N LYS A 210 -0.09 -5.26 15.69
CA LYS A 210 -0.70 -6.37 16.43
C LYS A 210 -1.42 -7.36 15.51
N ASN A 211 -2.14 -6.84 14.52
CA ASN A 211 -2.81 -7.67 13.51
C ASN A 211 -1.83 -8.39 12.59
N TYR A 212 -0.69 -7.77 12.26
CA TYR A 212 0.39 -8.41 11.53
C TYR A 212 0.95 -9.60 12.34
N LEU A 213 1.26 -9.41 13.62
CA LEU A 213 1.76 -10.50 14.48
C LEU A 213 0.77 -11.67 14.60
N LYS A 214 -0.52 -11.38 14.78
CA LYS A 214 -1.57 -12.43 14.79
C LYS A 214 -1.58 -13.26 13.50
N GLN A 215 -1.44 -12.62 12.34
CA GLN A 215 -1.37 -13.32 11.05
C GLN A 215 -0.05 -14.09 10.90
N ALA A 216 1.07 -13.50 11.34
CA ALA A 216 2.38 -14.16 11.35
C ALA A 216 2.33 -15.51 12.08
N SER A 217 1.61 -15.57 13.19
CA SER A 217 1.47 -16.78 14.01
C SER A 217 0.59 -17.89 13.41
N ASN A 218 -0.14 -17.63 12.30
CA ASN A 218 -1.01 -18.63 11.66
C ASN A 218 -0.68 -18.80 10.17
N PRO A 219 0.17 -19.78 9.81
CA PRO A 219 0.66 -19.99 8.44
C PRO A 219 -0.44 -20.20 7.40
N ARG A 220 -1.60 -20.76 7.82
CA ARG A 220 -2.74 -21.03 6.92
C ARG A 220 -3.34 -19.76 6.33
N HIS A 221 -3.10 -18.59 6.92
CA HIS A 221 -3.60 -17.30 6.44
C HIS A 221 -2.61 -16.52 5.56
N ASN A 222 -1.36 -16.98 5.46
CA ASN A 222 -0.27 -16.25 4.81
C ASN A 222 -0.16 -16.50 3.30
N ASN A 223 -0.89 -17.48 2.77
CA ASN A 223 -0.78 -17.90 1.38
C ASN A 223 -1.81 -17.22 0.48
N LYS A 224 -1.72 -15.89 0.34
CA LYS A 224 -2.52 -15.14 -0.64
C LYS A 224 -1.61 -14.61 -1.73
N ASP A 225 -1.64 -15.29 -2.87
CA ASP A 225 -1.00 -14.84 -4.11
C ASP A 225 -1.53 -13.43 -4.47
N PRO A 226 -0.64 -12.41 -4.56
CA PRO A 226 -1.02 -11.06 -4.92
C PRO A 226 -1.65 -10.96 -6.30
N LYS A 227 -1.20 -11.77 -7.28
CA LYS A 227 -1.73 -11.78 -8.65
C LYS A 227 -3.18 -12.25 -8.66
N ILE A 228 -3.46 -13.37 -7.99
CA ILE A 228 -4.83 -13.90 -7.86
C ILE A 228 -5.74 -12.89 -7.13
N LYS A 229 -5.22 -12.19 -6.11
CA LYS A 229 -6.01 -11.16 -5.42
C LYS A 229 -6.26 -9.91 -6.25
N LEU A 230 -5.27 -9.49 -7.03
CA LEU A 230 -5.45 -8.40 -7.98
C LEU A 230 -6.55 -8.76 -8.98
N GLU A 231 -6.50 -9.94 -9.58
CA GLU A 231 -7.49 -10.39 -10.56
C GLU A 231 -8.91 -10.40 -10.00
N LYS A 232 -9.10 -10.99 -8.81
CA LYS A 232 -10.41 -11.00 -8.13
C LYS A 232 -10.93 -9.60 -7.81
N MET A 233 -10.04 -8.67 -7.44
CA MET A 233 -10.43 -7.27 -7.23
C MET A 233 -10.90 -6.64 -8.55
N LEU A 234 -10.10 -6.78 -9.61
CA LEU A 234 -10.40 -6.17 -10.91
C LEU A 234 -11.71 -6.70 -11.49
N GLU A 235 -11.96 -8.01 -11.38
CA GLU A 235 -13.22 -8.63 -11.81
C GLU A 235 -14.41 -8.09 -11.02
N SER A 236 -14.29 -7.99 -9.69
CA SER A 236 -15.35 -7.43 -8.84
C SER A 236 -15.68 -5.97 -9.19
N CYS A 237 -14.68 -5.17 -9.53
CA CYS A 237 -14.89 -3.76 -9.88
C CYS A 237 -15.52 -3.58 -11.27
N LYS A 238 -15.29 -4.51 -12.22
CA LYS A 238 -15.90 -4.48 -13.56
C LYS A 238 -17.39 -4.83 -13.53
N ASN A 239 -17.80 -5.76 -12.67
CA ASN A 239 -19.16 -6.31 -12.68
C ASN A 239 -20.21 -5.40 -11.99
N ASN A 240 -19.80 -4.50 -11.10
CA ASN A 240 -20.74 -3.64 -10.37
C ASN A 240 -21.43 -2.58 -11.25
N TYR A 241 -20.92 -2.28 -12.45
CA TYR A 241 -21.49 -1.27 -13.35
C TYR A 241 -22.24 -1.85 -14.56
N ARG A 242 -22.35 -3.18 -14.67
CA ARG A 242 -23.22 -3.84 -15.66
C ARG A 242 -24.68 -3.95 -15.22
N LEU A 243 -25.00 -3.55 -13.99
CA LEU A 243 -26.36 -3.62 -13.43
C LEU A 243 -27.14 -2.30 -13.54
N THR A 244 -26.59 -1.29 -14.21
CA THR A 244 -27.23 0.02 -14.43
C THR A 244 -27.35 0.41 -15.91
N SER A 245 -27.21 -0.56 -16.83
CA SER A 245 -27.40 -0.37 -18.27
C SER A 245 -28.64 -1.10 -18.77
#